data_AF-A0A7V9V961-F1
#
_entry.id   AF-A0A7V9V961-F1
#
_cell.length_a   1.000
_cell.length_b   1.000
_cell.length_c   1.000
_cell.angle_alpha   90.00
_cell.angle_beta   90.00
_cell.angle_gamma   90.00
#
_symmetry.space_group_name_H-M   'P 1'
#
loop_
_entity.id
_entity.type
_entity.pdbx_description
1 polymer ?
#
loop_
_entity_poly.entity_id
_entity_poly.type
_entity_poly.pdbx_seq_one_letter_code
_entity_poly.pdbx_strand_id
1 'polypeptide(L)'
;MSAAAHWRRLVRARLAEVAGLSSEAAAHTPQFWDARARRFAARLPGPARNDPFLARVRRSVGRTSTLLDVGCGPGRYALALAPRVR
;
A
#
# COMPACT_ATOMS: atom_id res chain seq x y z
N MET A 1 -1.77 -4.53 23.50
CA MET A 1 -1.85 -5.37 22.27
C MET A 1 -0.62 -5.09 21.42
N SER A 2 0.16 -6.12 21.03
CA SER A 2 1.38 -5.91 20.24
C SER A 2 1.08 -5.48 18.80
N ALA A 3 2.04 -4.84 18.13
CA ALA A 3 1.93 -4.46 16.72
C ALA A 3 1.59 -5.68 15.82
N ALA A 4 2.21 -6.83 16.10
CA ALA A 4 1.92 -8.08 15.40
C ALA A 4 0.47 -8.57 15.60
N ALA A 5 -0.06 -8.47 16.83
CA ALA A 5 -1.44 -8.85 17.11
C ALA A 5 -2.44 -7.91 16.41
N HIS A 6 -2.15 -6.61 16.39
CA HIS A 6 -2.94 -5.62 15.66
C HIS A 6 -2.94 -5.91 14.16
N TRP A 7 -1.75 -6.15 13.57
CA TRP A 7 -1.60 -6.47 12.15
C TRP A 7 -2.39 -7.72 11.75
N ARG A 8 -2.24 -8.82 12.48
CA ARG A 8 -2.98 -10.06 12.21
C ARG A 8 -4.50 -9.86 12.23
N ARG A 9 -5.01 -9.00 13.11
CA ARG A 9 -6.44 -8.66 13.15
C ARG A 9 -6.87 -7.94 11.87
N LEU A 10 -6.11 -6.95 11.41
CA LEU A 10 -6.41 -6.23 10.17
C LEU A 10 -6.39 -7.16 8.96
N VAL A 11 -5.38 -8.04 8.86
CA VAL A 11 -5.26 -9.01 7.77
C VAL A 11 -6.47 -9.95 7.76
N ARG A 12 -6.85 -10.53 8.91
CA ARG A 12 -8.01 -11.43 8.98
C ARG A 12 -9.32 -10.74 8.58
N ALA A 13 -9.55 -9.51 9.07
CA ALA A 13 -10.73 -8.74 8.70
C ALA A 13 -10.77 -8.48 7.19
N ARG A 14 -9.62 -8.17 6.58
CA ARG A 14 -9.53 -7.92 5.14
C ARG A 14 -9.73 -9.18 4.30
N LEU A 15 -9.19 -10.32 4.73
CA LEU A 15 -9.41 -11.61 4.04
C LEU A 15 -10.89 -12.02 4.07
N ALA A 16 -11.57 -11.83 5.20
CA ALA A 16 -13.01 -12.07 5.30
C ALA A 16 -13.84 -11.16 4.38
N GLU A 17 -13.47 -9.88 4.29
CA GLU A 17 -14.11 -8.93 3.36
C GLU A 17 -13.90 -9.34 1.89
N VAL A 18 -12.69 -9.82 1.53
CA VAL A 18 -12.38 -10.25 0.16
C VAL A 18 -13.10 -11.55 -0.21
N ALA A 19 -13.16 -12.52 0.71
CA ALA A 19 -13.88 -13.77 0.51
C ALA A 19 -15.38 -13.55 0.22
N GLY A 20 -15.99 -12.48 0.77
CA GLY A 20 -17.39 -12.14 0.53
C GLY A 20 -17.67 -11.36 -0.77
N LEU A 21 -16.64 -10.94 -1.52
CA LEU A 21 -16.78 -10.00 -2.66
C LEU A 21 -16.45 -10.59 -4.03
N SER A 22 -15.92 -11.81 -4.11
CA SER A 22 -15.41 -12.35 -5.38
C SER A 22 -15.28 -13.87 -5.32
N SER A 23 -15.44 -14.55 -6.46
CA SER A 23 -14.70 -15.81 -6.66
C SER A 23 -13.22 -15.47 -6.48
N GLU A 24 -12.47 -16.28 -5.73
CA GLU A 24 -11.05 -16.04 -5.39
C GLU A 24 -10.21 -15.60 -6.61
N ALA A 25 -10.54 -16.10 -7.81
CA ALA A 25 -9.92 -15.73 -9.08
C ALA A 25 -10.12 -14.24 -9.48
N ALA A 26 -11.28 -13.63 -9.25
CA ALA A 26 -11.56 -12.26 -9.69
C ALA A 26 -10.82 -11.20 -8.86
N ALA A 27 -10.56 -11.45 -7.57
CA ALA A 27 -9.78 -10.59 -6.70
C ALA A 27 -8.27 -10.57 -7.02
N HIS A 28 -7.82 -11.45 -7.92
CA HIS A 28 -6.41 -11.58 -8.31
C HIS A 28 -6.10 -10.96 -9.68
N THR A 29 -7.10 -10.40 -10.35
CA THR A 29 -6.89 -9.77 -11.66
C THR A 29 -6.30 -8.35 -11.51
N PRO A 30 -5.36 -7.92 -12.38
CA PRO A 30 -4.87 -6.55 -12.40
C PRO A 30 -6.00 -5.51 -12.47
N GLN A 31 -7.03 -5.78 -13.29
CA GLN A 31 -8.16 -4.87 -13.51
C GLN A 31 -8.96 -4.62 -12.23
N PHE A 32 -9.12 -5.64 -11.39
CA PHE A 32 -9.78 -5.50 -10.08
C PHE A 32 -9.03 -4.53 -9.17
N TRP A 33 -7.71 -4.61 -9.12
CA TRP A 33 -6.89 -3.71 -8.34
C TRP A 33 -6.78 -2.32 -8.95
N ASP A 34 -6.76 -2.19 -10.28
CA ASP A 34 -6.76 -0.89 -10.97
C ASP A 34 -8.01 -0.06 -10.64
N ALA A 35 -9.18 -0.70 -10.66
CA ALA A 35 -10.43 -0.04 -10.27
C ALA A 35 -10.39 0.46 -8.82
N ARG A 36 -9.81 -0.34 -7.92
CA ARG A 36 -9.67 0.02 -6.50
C ARG A 36 -8.60 1.08 -6.26
N ALA A 37 -7.48 1.04 -6.98
CA ALA A 37 -6.40 2.03 -6.88
C ALA A 37 -6.93 3.44 -7.15
N ARG A 38 -7.79 3.61 -8.17
CA ARG A 38 -8.47 4.90 -8.44
C ARG A 38 -9.31 5.37 -7.26
N ARG A 39 -10.12 4.47 -6.66
CA ARG A 39 -10.93 4.79 -5.47
C ARG A 39 -10.07 5.13 -4.25
N PHE A 40 -8.93 4.46 -4.07
CA PHE A 40 -8.00 4.74 -2.99
C PHE A 40 -7.34 6.11 -3.18
N ALA A 41 -6.92 6.44 -4.41
CA ALA A 41 -6.35 7.74 -4.72
C ALA A 41 -7.29 8.89 -4.33
N ALA A 42 -8.58 8.75 -4.61
CA ALA A 42 -9.61 9.74 -4.25
C ALA A 42 -9.80 9.94 -2.73
N ARG A 43 -9.33 9.00 -1.90
CA ARG A 43 -9.46 9.04 -0.43
C ARG A 43 -8.17 9.42 0.29
N LEU A 44 -7.08 9.67 -0.45
CA LEU A 44 -5.82 10.04 0.18
C LEU A 44 -5.90 11.46 0.77
N PRO A 45 -5.35 11.70 1.97
CA PRO A 45 -5.50 12.95 2.72
C PRO A 45 -4.67 14.14 2.18
N GLY A 46 -4.31 14.12 0.88
CA GLY A 46 -3.45 15.13 0.24
C GLY A 46 -2.13 14.54 -0.28
N PRO A 47 -1.18 15.39 -0.72
CA PRO A 47 0.02 14.93 -1.41
C PRO A 47 0.98 14.16 -0.50
N ALA A 48 1.63 13.11 -1.04
CA ALA A 48 2.55 12.26 -0.29
C ALA A 48 3.74 13.03 0.32
N ARG A 49 4.17 14.14 -0.31
CA ARG A 49 5.30 14.96 0.17
C ARG A 49 5.09 15.55 1.57
N ASN A 50 3.84 15.71 1.99
CA ASN A 50 3.48 16.25 3.31
C ASN A 50 3.33 15.14 4.37
N ASP A 51 3.52 13.88 3.98
CA ASP A 51 3.33 12.73 4.84
C ASP A 51 4.55 12.50 5.75
N PRO A 52 4.41 12.58 7.09
CA PRO A 52 5.53 12.37 8.01
C PRO A 52 6.16 10.98 7.88
N PHE A 53 5.38 9.98 7.45
CA PHE A 53 5.91 8.64 7.20
C PHE A 53 6.87 8.64 6.00
N LEU A 54 6.50 9.28 4.89
CA LEU A 54 7.39 9.41 3.73
C LEU A 54 8.69 10.13 4.11
N ALA A 55 8.61 11.19 4.92
CA ALA A 55 9.78 11.91 5.39
C ALA A 55 10.74 11.00 6.19
N ARG A 56 10.20 10.11 7.02
CA ARG A 56 11.00 9.12 7.78
C ARG A 56 11.65 8.09 6.86
N VAL A 57 10.91 7.53 5.92
CA VAL A 57 11.45 6.53 4.98
C VAL A 57 12.55 7.15 4.10
N ARG A 58 12.33 8.38 3.59
CA ARG A 58 13.33 9.10 2.78
C ARG A 58 14.68 9.31 3.47
N ARG A 59 14.71 9.39 4.80
CA ARG A 59 15.96 9.47 5.58
C ARG A 59 16.66 8.12 5.76
N SER A 60 15.95 7.02 5.49
CA SER A 60 16.40 5.66 5.78
C SER A 60 16.77 4.87 4.51
N VAL A 61 16.53 5.42 3.32
CA VAL A 61 16.78 4.77 2.03
C VAL A 61 17.65 5.65 1.13
N GLY A 62 18.44 5.02 0.26
CA GLY A 62 19.28 5.70 -0.72
C GLY A 62 19.42 4.88 -2.01
N ARG A 63 20.34 5.30 -2.89
CA ARG A 63 20.50 4.73 -4.24
C ARG A 63 20.88 3.25 -4.28
N THR A 64 21.42 2.72 -3.17
CA THR A 64 21.79 1.31 -3.03
C THR A 64 20.71 0.49 -2.33
N SER A 65 19.64 1.12 -1.85
CA SER A 65 18.52 0.44 -1.21
C SER A 65 17.61 -0.17 -2.26
N THR A 66 17.13 -1.38 -1.98
CA THR A 66 16.01 -2.02 -2.68
C THR A 66 14.76 -1.86 -1.83
N LEU A 67 13.66 -1.39 -2.42
CA LEU A 67 12.41 -1.12 -1.73
C LEU A 67 11.32 -2.11 -2.16
N LEU A 68 10.61 -2.68 -1.19
CA LEU A 68 9.38 -3.43 -1.41
C LEU A 68 8.20 -2.68 -0.78
N ASP A 69 7.26 -2.21 -1.60
CA ASP A 69 6.02 -1.54 -1.16
C ASP A 69 4.83 -2.51 -1.28
N VAL A 70 4.52 -3.22 -0.19
CA VAL A 70 3.45 -4.23 -0.17
C VAL A 70 2.10 -3.55 -0.05
N GLY A 71 1.20 -3.82 -1.00
CA GLY A 71 -0.12 -3.18 -1.03
C GLY A 71 -0.04 -1.70 -1.41
N CYS A 72 0.84 -1.36 -2.36
CA CYS A 72 1.16 0.01 -2.77
C CYS A 72 -0.05 0.80 -3.30
N GLY A 73 -1.13 0.12 -3.72
CA GLY A 73 -2.38 0.72 -4.21
C GLY A 73 -2.09 1.71 -5.36
N PRO A 74 -2.46 3.00 -5.25
CA PRO A 74 -2.16 4.01 -6.27
C PRO A 74 -0.67 4.43 -6.33
N GLY A 75 0.21 3.76 -5.58
CA GLY A 75 1.66 4.02 -5.60
C GLY A 75 2.08 5.25 -4.81
N ARG A 76 1.30 5.65 -3.78
CA ARG A 76 1.53 6.88 -2.99
C ARG A 76 2.99 7.04 -2.53
N TYR A 77 3.60 5.94 -2.06
CA TYR A 77 4.98 5.95 -1.57
C TYR A 77 5.96 5.43 -2.61
N ALA A 78 5.64 4.33 -3.31
CA ALA A 78 6.46 3.80 -4.41
C ALA A 78 6.85 4.89 -5.44
N LEU A 79 5.89 5.67 -5.95
CA LEU A 79 6.17 6.73 -6.95
C LEU A 79 7.00 7.88 -6.36
N ALA A 80 6.79 8.23 -5.10
CA ALA A 80 7.53 9.29 -4.43
C ALA A 80 8.98 8.89 -4.09
N LEU A 81 9.25 7.58 -3.95
CA LEU A 81 10.55 7.02 -3.60
C LEU A 81 11.32 6.52 -4.82
N ALA A 82 10.65 6.23 -5.95
CA ALA A 82 11.28 5.70 -7.17
C ALA A 82 12.54 6.47 -7.62
N PRO A 83 12.61 7.82 -7.55
CA PRO A 83 13.84 8.53 -7.94
C PRO A 83 15.01 8.39 -6.96
N ARG A 84 14.81 7.76 -5.80
CA ARG A 84 15.79 7.70 -4.70
C ARG A 84 16.40 6.31 -4.49
N VAL A 85 15.71 5.27 -4.93
CA VAL A 85 16.07 3.87 -4.68
C VAL A 85 16.39 3.17 -6.01
N ARG A 86 16.97 1.97 -5.93
CA ARG A 86 17.27 1.14 -7.11
C ARG A 86 16.08 0.27 -7.48
#